data_AF-A0A843JKE4-F1
#
_entry.id   AF-A0A843JKE4-F1
#
_cell.length_a   1.000
_cell.length_b   1.000
_cell.length_c   1.000
_cell.angle_alpha   90.00
_cell.angle_beta   90.00
_cell.angle_gamma   90.00
#
_symmetry.space_group_name_H-M   'P 1'
#
loop_
_entity.id
_entity.type
_entity.pdbx_description
1 polymer ?
#
loop_
_entity_poly.entity_id
_entity_poly.type
_entity_poly.pdbx_seq_one_letter_code
_entity_poly.pdbx_strand_id
1 'polypeptide(L)'
;MLKIFEDLGYKKQICKTCGNEFYSQVDRDTCGDAPCDEYGFIGNPATDKPYDLYEIQETFRNFLKDEGHEPIPRYPTLAKRWRDDVFLVGASIFCFQPWITSGLVEPPANPLEVEQPSIRLNDVDNVGRTGRHMTCFTMGSHTVINKPDNFIYWEDETIRLCHEFFKSIGINTEEITFIKSWWKGGGN
;
A
#
# COMPACT_ATOMS: atom_id res chain seq x y z
N MET A 1 6.55 16.85 11.31
CA MET A 1 5.34 16.52 10.52
C MET A 1 5.73 16.74 9.07
N LEU A 2 5.40 15.82 8.16
CA LEU A 2 5.64 16.06 6.73
C LEU A 2 4.68 17.16 6.26
N LYS A 3 5.19 18.14 5.52
CA LYS A 3 4.40 19.27 5.01
C LYS A 3 3.18 18.81 4.21
N ILE A 4 3.29 17.70 3.49
CA ILE A 4 2.18 17.14 2.69
C ILE A 4 0.92 16.87 3.52
N PHE A 5 1.05 16.50 4.80
CA PHE A 5 -0.13 16.29 5.64
C PHE A 5 -0.86 17.61 5.86
N GLU A 6 -0.14 18.70 6.12
CA GLU A 6 -0.74 20.03 6.27
C GLU A 6 -1.35 20.52 4.95
N ASP A 7 -0.65 20.33 3.84
CA ASP A 7 -1.10 20.73 2.50
C ASP A 7 -2.40 19.98 2.09
N LEU A 8 -2.54 18.72 2.51
CA LEU A 8 -3.73 17.91 2.31
C LEU A 8 -4.75 18.05 3.47
N GLY A 9 -4.54 18.94 4.44
CA GLY A 9 -5.48 19.21 5.54
C GLY A 9 -5.51 18.18 6.67
N TYR A 10 -4.59 17.22 6.69
CA TYR A 10 -4.44 16.25 7.79
C TYR A 10 -3.76 16.85 9.01
N LYS A 11 -4.28 16.50 10.19
CA LYS A 11 -3.71 16.87 11.49
C LYS A 11 -3.33 15.62 12.27
N LYS A 12 -2.19 15.68 12.97
CA LYS A 12 -1.77 14.61 13.89
C LYS A 12 -2.70 14.55 15.09
N GLN A 13 -3.12 13.34 15.42
CA GLN A 13 -3.97 13.00 16.56
C GLN A 13 -3.44 11.74 17.25
N ILE A 14 -3.92 11.47 18.47
CA ILE A 14 -3.56 10.29 19.26
C ILE A 14 -4.83 9.50 19.56
N CYS A 15 -4.83 8.23 19.21
CA CYS A 15 -5.99 7.35 19.42
C CYS A 15 -6.21 7.15 20.92
N LYS A 16 -7.41 7.45 21.42
CA LYS A 16 -7.78 7.28 22.83
C LYS A 16 -7.82 5.81 23.26
N THR A 17 -7.99 4.88 22.32
CA THR A 17 -8.11 3.44 22.59
C THR A 17 -6.76 2.73 22.61
N CYS A 18 -5.94 2.89 21.57
CA CYS A 18 -4.67 2.17 21.43
C CYS A 18 -3.42 3.03 21.68
N GLY A 19 -3.56 4.36 21.79
CA GLY A 19 -2.44 5.28 21.98
C GLY A 19 -1.60 5.54 20.73
N ASN A 20 -1.94 4.95 19.57
CA ASN A 20 -1.20 5.17 18.33
C ASN A 20 -1.33 6.61 17.83
N GLU A 21 -0.24 7.11 17.25
CA GLU A 21 -0.24 8.35 16.48
C GLU A 21 -0.87 8.09 15.09
N PHE A 22 -1.82 8.93 14.71
CA PHE A 22 -2.43 8.89 13.38
C PHE A 22 -2.69 10.30 12.84
N TYR A 23 -2.99 10.40 11.56
CA TYR A 23 -3.35 11.65 10.89
C TYR A 23 -4.75 11.53 10.30
N SER A 24 -5.57 12.57 10.47
CA SER A 24 -6.93 12.68 9.90
C SER A 24 -7.26 14.12 9.55
N GLN A 25 -8.11 14.34 8.54
CA GLN A 25 -8.60 15.67 8.16
C GLN A 25 -9.66 16.22 9.14
N VAL A 26 -10.33 15.33 9.87
CA VAL A 26 -11.36 15.66 10.87
C VAL A 26 -10.91 15.25 12.26
N ASP A 27 -11.42 15.91 13.29
CA ASP A 27 -11.16 15.52 14.67
C ASP A 27 -11.88 14.18 14.98
N ARG A 28 -11.15 13.19 15.48
CA ARG A 28 -11.69 11.88 15.87
C ARG A 28 -10.95 11.29 17.07
N ASP A 29 -11.69 10.49 17.83
CA ASP A 29 -11.19 9.89 19.08
C ASP A 29 -10.34 8.63 18.83
N THR A 30 -10.50 7.99 17.68
CA THR A 30 -9.94 6.69 17.35
C THR A 30 -9.19 6.73 16.01
N CYS A 31 -8.30 5.76 15.77
CA CYS A 31 -7.43 5.75 14.58
C CYS A 31 -8.09 5.23 13.29
N GLY A 32 -9.30 4.67 13.36
CA GLY A 32 -9.99 4.09 12.20
C GLY A 32 -9.64 2.63 11.89
N ASP A 33 -8.85 1.96 12.74
CA ASP A 33 -8.43 0.57 12.53
C ASP A 33 -9.00 -0.35 13.61
N ALA A 34 -9.23 -1.61 13.26
CA ALA A 34 -9.71 -2.61 14.20
C ALA A 34 -8.60 -2.97 15.22
N PRO A 35 -8.91 -3.06 16.53
CA PRO A 35 -10.24 -3.10 17.14
C PRO A 35 -10.75 -1.74 17.65
N CYS A 36 -10.10 -0.62 17.33
CA CYS A 36 -10.54 0.70 17.81
C CYS A 36 -11.83 1.16 17.15
N ASP A 37 -12.04 0.76 15.89
CA ASP A 37 -13.22 1.05 15.10
C ASP A 37 -13.77 -0.22 14.45
N GLU A 38 -15.09 -0.23 14.21
CA GLU A 38 -15.78 -1.30 13.48
C GLU A 38 -15.84 -1.00 11.98
N TYR A 39 -16.14 -2.01 11.17
CA TYR A 39 -16.29 -1.82 9.73
C TYR A 39 -17.56 -1.04 9.38
N GLY A 40 -17.39 0.21 8.94
CA GLY A 40 -18.50 1.05 8.47
C GLY A 40 -18.99 0.74 7.05
N PHE A 41 -18.25 -0.07 6.28
CA PHE A 41 -18.53 -0.26 4.85
C PHE A 41 -19.47 -1.43 4.51
N ILE A 42 -19.82 -2.28 5.49
CA ILE A 42 -20.70 -3.43 5.26
C ILE A 42 -22.15 -2.94 5.09
N GLY A 43 -22.68 -3.05 3.87
CA GLY A 43 -23.98 -2.49 3.52
C GLY A 43 -23.96 -0.99 3.19
N ASN A 44 -22.77 -0.36 3.23
CA ASN A 44 -22.54 1.05 2.94
C ASN A 44 -21.23 1.19 2.14
N PRO A 45 -21.23 0.92 0.82
CA PRO A 45 -20.01 0.92 0.02
C PRO A 45 -19.24 2.23 0.11
N ALA A 46 -17.91 2.16 0.24
CA ALA A 46 -17.04 3.33 0.38
C ALA A 46 -16.74 4.07 -0.94
N THR A 47 -17.12 3.49 -2.09
CA THR A 47 -16.84 4.01 -3.43
C THR A 47 -18.15 4.27 -4.15
N ASP A 48 -18.14 5.20 -5.12
CA ASP A 48 -19.34 5.61 -5.87
C ASP A 48 -19.91 4.50 -6.75
N LYS A 49 -19.07 3.50 -7.08
CA LYS A 49 -19.46 2.33 -7.87
C LYS A 49 -18.76 1.07 -7.36
N PRO A 50 -19.36 -0.12 -7.50
CA PRO A 50 -18.65 -1.36 -7.24
C PRO A 50 -17.52 -1.56 -8.25
N TYR A 51 -16.45 -2.23 -7.81
CA TYR A 51 -15.37 -2.71 -8.66
C TYR A 51 -15.24 -4.22 -8.50
N ASP A 52 -15.05 -4.92 -9.60
CA ASP A 52 -14.43 -6.24 -9.56
C ASP A 52 -12.89 -6.15 -9.44
N LEU A 53 -12.23 -7.31 -9.32
CA LEU A 53 -10.77 -7.37 -9.16
C LEU A 53 -10.03 -6.75 -10.35
N TYR A 54 -10.46 -7.01 -11.58
CA TYR A 54 -9.77 -6.55 -12.78
C TYR A 54 -10.02 -5.07 -13.02
N GLU A 55 -11.22 -4.57 -12.73
CA GLU A 55 -11.57 -3.16 -12.84
C GLU A 55 -10.76 -2.29 -11.87
N ILE A 56 -10.62 -2.69 -10.60
CA ILE A 56 -9.84 -1.90 -9.64
C ILE A 56 -8.35 -1.93 -9.95
N GLN A 57 -7.85 -3.06 -10.46
CA GLN A 57 -6.49 -3.22 -10.96
C GLN A 57 -6.20 -2.28 -12.12
N GLU A 58 -7.03 -2.32 -13.16
CA GLU A 58 -6.91 -1.44 -14.31
C GLU A 58 -7.00 0.05 -13.90
N THR A 59 -7.92 0.38 -12.99
CA THR A 59 -8.06 1.74 -12.46
C THR A 59 -6.80 2.22 -11.74
N PHE A 60 -6.21 1.38 -10.88
CA PHE A 60 -4.97 1.67 -10.16
C PHE A 60 -3.78 1.83 -11.10
N ARG A 61 -3.63 0.92 -12.07
CA ARG A 61 -2.59 0.97 -13.10
C ARG A 61 -2.68 2.23 -13.93
N ASN A 62 -3.87 2.57 -14.42
CA ASN A 62 -4.07 3.75 -15.26
C ASN A 62 -3.77 5.04 -14.47
N PHE A 63 -4.23 5.13 -13.22
CA PHE A 63 -3.89 6.26 -12.33
C PHE A 63 -2.38 6.43 -12.20
N LEU A 64 -1.64 5.36 -11.88
CA LEU A 64 -0.19 5.44 -11.69
C LEU A 64 0.57 5.71 -12.99
N LYS A 65 0.06 5.20 -14.12
CA LYS A 65 0.60 5.49 -15.44
C LYS A 65 0.48 6.97 -15.80
N ASP A 66 -0.65 7.59 -15.49
CA ASP A 66 -0.86 9.03 -15.68
C ASP A 66 0.05 9.86 -14.75
N GLU A 67 0.39 9.31 -13.59
CA GLU A 67 1.40 9.83 -12.64
C GLU A 67 2.85 9.43 -13.00
N GLY A 68 3.08 8.91 -14.21
CA GLY A 68 4.43 8.65 -14.76
C GLY A 68 5.10 7.34 -14.31
N HIS A 69 4.36 6.41 -13.70
CA HIS A 69 4.86 5.09 -13.33
C HIS A 69 4.72 4.12 -14.49
N GLU A 70 5.77 3.35 -14.76
CA GLU A 70 5.72 2.32 -15.80
C GLU A 70 5.09 1.02 -15.25
N PRO A 71 4.01 0.51 -15.86
CA PRO A 71 3.45 -0.79 -15.54
C PRO A 71 4.42 -1.92 -15.88
N ILE A 72 4.78 -2.76 -14.91
CA ILE A 72 5.58 -3.95 -15.16
C ILE A 72 4.76 -5.24 -15.03
N PRO A 73 5.11 -6.30 -15.79
CA PRO A 73 4.48 -7.60 -15.61
C PRO A 73 4.72 -8.18 -14.21
N ARG A 74 3.72 -8.88 -13.68
CA ARG A 74 3.86 -9.62 -12.42
C ARG A 74 4.97 -10.68 -12.48
N TYR A 75 5.56 -10.95 -11.32
CA TYR A 75 6.50 -12.04 -11.09
C TYR A 75 5.73 -13.32 -10.71
N PRO A 76 6.33 -14.52 -10.88
CA PRO A 76 5.72 -15.74 -10.36
C PRO A 76 5.77 -15.73 -8.82
N THR A 77 4.84 -16.42 -8.16
CA THR A 77 4.77 -16.45 -6.69
C THR A 77 5.90 -17.23 -6.02
N LEU A 78 6.68 -18.01 -6.79
CA LEU A 78 7.82 -18.79 -6.31
C LEU A 78 9.10 -17.93 -6.32
N ALA A 79 9.35 -17.24 -5.20
CA ALA A 79 10.50 -16.35 -5.02
C ALA A 79 11.86 -17.07 -5.14
N LYS A 80 11.89 -18.38 -4.86
CA LYS A 80 13.10 -19.22 -4.98
C LYS A 80 13.76 -19.21 -6.37
N ARG A 81 13.09 -18.66 -7.38
CA ARG A 81 13.63 -18.50 -8.73
C ARG A 81 14.72 -17.42 -8.83
N TRP A 82 14.75 -16.44 -7.93
CA TRP A 82 15.74 -15.35 -7.95
C TRP A 82 16.39 -15.05 -6.60
N ARG A 83 15.88 -15.59 -5.50
CA ARG A 83 16.42 -15.39 -4.14
C ARG A 83 16.33 -16.67 -3.32
N ASP A 84 17.21 -16.87 -2.36
CA ASP A 84 17.33 -18.14 -1.62
C ASP A 84 16.89 -18.07 -0.14
N ASP A 85 16.40 -16.92 0.31
CA ASP A 85 16.02 -16.66 1.71
C ASP A 85 14.52 -16.79 2.00
N VAL A 86 13.66 -16.78 0.96
CA VAL A 86 12.21 -17.01 1.08
C VAL A 86 11.69 -17.91 -0.04
N PHE A 87 10.69 -18.74 0.24
CA PHE A 87 10.08 -19.61 -0.77
C PHE A 87 9.09 -18.87 -1.68
N LEU A 88 8.25 -18.02 -1.09
CA LEU A 88 7.10 -17.40 -1.74
C LEU A 88 7.19 -15.87 -1.70
N VAL A 89 6.60 -15.22 -2.70
CA VAL A 89 6.41 -13.77 -2.72
C VAL A 89 5.31 -13.40 -1.73
N GLY A 90 5.64 -12.72 -0.62
CA GLY A 90 4.68 -12.27 0.40
C GLY A 90 4.35 -10.77 0.36
N ALA A 91 5.09 -10.02 -0.45
CA ALA A 91 4.90 -8.59 -0.72
C ALA A 91 5.52 -8.26 -2.09
N SER A 92 5.04 -7.23 -2.78
CA SER A 92 5.56 -6.83 -4.09
C SER A 92 7.05 -6.48 -4.05
N ILE A 93 7.53 -5.85 -2.97
CA ILE A 93 8.96 -5.52 -2.79
C ILE A 93 9.88 -6.76 -2.82
N PHE A 94 9.35 -7.97 -2.57
CA PHE A 94 10.15 -9.21 -2.63
C PHE A 94 10.63 -9.53 -4.05
N CYS A 95 9.98 -8.98 -5.07
CA CYS A 95 10.37 -9.10 -6.48
C CYS A 95 11.67 -8.34 -6.78
N PHE A 96 11.98 -7.32 -5.97
CA PHE A 96 13.13 -6.44 -6.17
C PHE A 96 14.28 -6.75 -5.18
N GLN A 97 13.98 -7.46 -4.10
CA GLN A 97 14.95 -7.89 -3.12
C GLN A 97 15.71 -9.17 -3.52
N PRO A 98 16.99 -9.31 -3.12
CA PRO A 98 17.84 -8.26 -2.56
C PRO A 98 18.57 -7.44 -3.65
N TRP A 99 18.55 -7.89 -4.90
CA TRP A 99 19.45 -7.42 -5.95
C TRP A 99 19.22 -5.96 -6.34
N ILE A 100 17.96 -5.55 -6.52
CA ILE A 100 17.62 -4.17 -6.89
C ILE A 100 17.69 -3.27 -5.65
N THR A 101 17.18 -3.73 -4.50
CA THR A 101 17.21 -2.95 -3.26
C THR A 101 18.62 -2.69 -2.72
N SER A 102 19.59 -3.56 -3.05
CA SER A 102 21.02 -3.34 -2.74
C SER A 102 21.76 -2.50 -3.77
N GLY A 103 21.12 -2.18 -4.91
CA GLY A 103 21.72 -1.45 -6.02
C GLY A 103 22.65 -2.28 -6.92
N LEU A 104 22.68 -3.61 -6.77
CA LEU A 104 23.46 -4.51 -7.62
C LEU A 104 22.85 -4.66 -9.03
N VAL A 105 21.54 -4.48 -9.15
CA VAL A 105 20.79 -4.61 -10.40
C VAL A 105 19.87 -3.39 -10.55
N GLU A 106 19.76 -2.85 -11.76
CA GLU A 106 18.81 -1.77 -12.05
C GLU A 106 17.36 -2.28 -11.98
N PRO A 107 16.40 -1.46 -11.50
CA PRO A 107 15.00 -1.81 -11.59
C PRO A 107 14.55 -1.85 -13.06
N PRO A 108 13.51 -2.66 -13.41
CA PRO A 108 13.00 -2.74 -14.77
C PRO A 108 12.41 -1.42 -15.30
N ALA A 109 11.94 -0.55 -14.39
CA ALA A 109 11.57 0.82 -14.63
C ALA A 109 11.65 1.62 -13.31
N ASN A 110 11.66 2.94 -13.35
CA ASN A 110 11.72 3.77 -12.14
C ASN A 110 11.16 5.18 -12.43
N PRO A 111 10.01 5.57 -11.88
CA PRO A 111 9.15 4.79 -10.98
C PRO A 111 8.42 3.65 -11.70
N LEU A 112 8.00 2.63 -10.97
CA LEU A 112 7.25 1.49 -11.52
C LEU A 112 5.97 1.22 -10.74
N GLU A 113 5.00 0.59 -11.40
CA GLU A 113 3.85 -0.03 -10.73
C GLU A 113 3.79 -1.52 -11.02
N VAL A 114 3.32 -2.30 -10.04
CA VAL A 114 3.07 -3.73 -10.20
C VAL A 114 1.88 -4.20 -9.36
N GLU A 115 1.07 -5.05 -9.97
CA GLU A 115 0.05 -5.85 -9.31
C GLU A 115 0.57 -7.27 -9.07
N GLN A 116 1.13 -7.51 -7.89
CA GLN A 116 1.83 -8.75 -7.59
C GLN A 116 0.98 -9.72 -6.77
N PRO A 117 0.58 -10.89 -7.31
CA PRO A 117 0.05 -11.98 -6.50
C PRO A 117 1.04 -12.37 -5.40
N SER A 118 0.55 -12.36 -4.17
CA SER A 118 1.32 -12.55 -2.96
C SER A 118 0.68 -13.63 -2.11
N ILE A 119 1.51 -14.47 -1.50
CA ILE A 119 1.07 -15.57 -0.63
C ILE A 119 1.61 -15.34 0.78
N ARG A 120 0.71 -15.32 1.76
CA ARG A 120 1.03 -15.27 3.19
C ARG A 120 0.38 -16.43 3.91
N LEU A 121 1.22 -17.26 4.55
CA LEU A 121 0.76 -18.41 5.31
C LEU A 121 0.73 -18.15 6.83
N ASN A 122 1.32 -17.05 7.29
CA ASN A 122 1.34 -16.68 8.71
C ASN A 122 -0.06 -16.36 9.25
N ASP A 123 -0.96 -15.88 8.38
CA ASP A 123 -2.32 -15.47 8.75
C ASP A 123 -3.35 -16.56 8.48
N VAL A 124 -2.94 -17.81 8.21
CA VAL A 124 -3.85 -18.90 7.80
C VAL A 124 -4.95 -19.14 8.83
N ASP A 125 -4.65 -19.04 10.12
CA ASP A 125 -5.62 -19.23 11.21
C ASP A 125 -6.70 -18.13 11.26
N ASN A 126 -6.47 -16.99 10.60
CA ASN A 126 -7.40 -15.86 10.52
C ASN A 126 -8.28 -15.91 9.27
N VAL A 127 -7.91 -16.73 8.27
CA VAL A 127 -8.64 -16.87 7.00
C VAL A 127 -10.00 -17.52 7.26
N GLY A 128 -11.07 -16.90 6.75
CA GLY A 128 -12.45 -17.33 7.00
C GLY A 128 -13.04 -16.92 8.35
N ARG A 129 -12.21 -16.44 9.30
CA ARG A 129 -12.68 -15.97 10.62
C ARG A 129 -12.88 -14.46 10.71
N THR A 130 -11.98 -13.70 10.08
CA THR A 130 -11.93 -12.24 10.20
C THR A 130 -12.59 -11.49 9.05
N GLY A 131 -12.99 -12.20 7.99
CA GLY A 131 -13.56 -11.63 6.77
C GLY A 131 -12.59 -10.83 5.89
N ARG A 132 -11.38 -10.51 6.37
CA ARG A 132 -10.38 -9.67 5.65
C ARG A 132 -9.07 -10.37 5.28
N HIS A 133 -8.75 -11.50 5.92
CA HIS A 133 -7.49 -12.22 5.66
C HIS A 133 -7.65 -13.23 4.53
N MET A 134 -6.65 -13.26 3.65
CA MET A 134 -6.52 -14.21 2.54
C MET A 134 -5.13 -14.84 2.57
N THR A 135 -5.02 -16.12 2.15
CA THR A 135 -3.70 -16.74 1.95
C THR A 135 -3.05 -16.27 0.65
N CYS A 136 -3.85 -15.98 -0.38
CA CYS A 136 -3.41 -15.48 -1.68
C CYS A 136 -4.20 -14.22 -2.02
N PHE A 137 -3.51 -13.14 -2.37
CA PHE A 137 -4.11 -11.85 -2.71
C PHE A 137 -3.21 -11.11 -3.71
N THR A 138 -3.76 -10.15 -4.45
CA THR A 138 -2.94 -9.29 -5.31
C THR A 138 -2.58 -8.02 -4.56
N MET A 139 -1.28 -7.75 -4.43
CA MET A 139 -0.77 -6.51 -3.87
C MET A 139 -0.44 -5.55 -5.01
N GLY A 140 -1.29 -4.54 -5.20
CA GLY A 140 -0.94 -3.38 -6.04
C GLY A 140 0.10 -2.52 -5.32
N SER A 141 1.10 -2.05 -6.05
CA SER A 141 2.12 -1.16 -5.50
C SER A 141 2.68 -0.24 -6.56
N HIS A 142 3.05 0.96 -6.13
CA HIS A 142 3.99 1.82 -6.84
C HIS A 142 5.32 1.81 -6.10
N THR A 143 6.44 1.80 -6.82
CA THR A 143 7.78 1.66 -6.24
C THR A 143 8.73 2.62 -6.91
N VAL A 144 9.51 3.33 -6.07
CA VAL A 144 10.66 4.13 -6.48
C VAL A 144 11.90 3.55 -5.83
N ILE A 145 12.95 3.37 -6.63
CA ILE A 145 14.28 2.99 -6.17
C ILE A 145 15.18 4.23 -6.28
N ASN A 146 15.25 5.02 -5.22
CA ASN A 146 16.09 6.22 -5.20
C ASN A 146 17.57 5.87 -5.08
N LYS A 147 18.40 6.61 -5.82
CA LYS A 147 19.86 6.60 -5.70
C LYS A 147 20.38 8.00 -5.40
N PRO A 148 21.58 8.16 -4.80
CA PRO A 148 22.14 9.48 -4.52
C PRO A 148 22.24 10.40 -5.75
N ASP A 149 22.42 9.82 -6.94
CA ASP A 149 22.53 10.50 -8.24
C ASP A 149 21.22 10.51 -9.04
N ASN A 150 20.18 9.82 -8.58
CA ASN A 150 18.88 9.75 -9.24
C ASN A 150 17.76 9.65 -8.19
N PHE A 151 17.33 10.81 -7.71
CA PHE A 151 16.22 10.95 -6.77
C PHE A 151 14.95 11.33 -7.53
N ILE A 152 13.88 10.55 -7.33
CA ILE A 152 12.59 10.76 -8.00
C ILE A 152 11.62 11.45 -7.05
N TYR A 153 11.20 10.76 -5.99
CA TYR A 153 10.36 11.32 -4.92
C TYR A 153 10.49 10.50 -3.62
N TRP A 154 9.90 10.97 -2.52
CA TRP A 154 9.94 10.26 -1.22
C TRP A 154 8.56 10.13 -0.54
N GLU A 155 8.55 10.17 0.79
CA GLU A 155 7.36 9.97 1.63
C GLU A 155 6.23 10.96 1.32
N ASP A 156 6.58 12.20 0.99
CA ASP A 156 5.61 13.27 0.68
C ASP A 156 4.76 12.92 -0.54
N GLU A 157 5.40 12.61 -1.66
CA GLU A 157 4.72 12.24 -2.88
C GLU A 157 4.00 10.89 -2.76
N THR A 158 4.55 9.96 -1.98
CA THR A 158 3.89 8.68 -1.69
C THR A 158 2.55 8.87 -0.98
N ILE A 159 2.50 9.79 -0.01
CA ILE A 159 1.26 10.15 0.70
C ILE A 159 0.28 10.86 -0.25
N ARG A 160 0.77 11.78 -1.10
CA ARG A 160 -0.06 12.47 -2.09
C ARG A 160 -0.73 11.49 -3.04
N LEU A 161 0.04 10.59 -3.65
CA LEU A 161 -0.47 9.59 -4.60
C LEU A 161 -1.52 8.67 -3.95
N CYS A 162 -1.28 8.24 -2.71
CA CYS A 162 -2.23 7.44 -1.95
C CYS A 162 -3.56 8.19 -1.71
N HIS A 163 -3.49 9.45 -1.27
CA HIS A 163 -4.66 10.30 -1.06
C HIS A 163 -5.44 10.53 -2.37
N GLU A 164 -4.75 10.94 -3.44
CA GLU A 164 -5.39 11.26 -4.72
C GLU A 164 -5.98 10.01 -5.40
N PHE A 165 -5.36 8.83 -5.26
CA PHE A 165 -5.96 7.59 -5.76
C PHE A 165 -7.31 7.32 -5.09
N PHE A 166 -7.37 7.31 -3.76
CA PHE A 166 -8.61 7.04 -3.05
C PHE A 166 -9.70 8.07 -3.36
N LYS A 167 -9.33 9.35 -3.46
CA LYS A 167 -10.22 10.42 -3.90
C LYS A 167 -10.73 10.20 -5.32
N SER A 168 -9.87 9.77 -6.25
CA SER A 168 -10.23 9.53 -7.66
C SER A 168 -11.26 8.40 -7.85
N ILE A 169 -11.32 7.45 -6.92
CA ILE A 169 -12.31 6.36 -6.94
C ILE A 169 -13.55 6.64 -6.10
N GLY A 170 -13.70 7.87 -5.59
CA GLY A 170 -14.89 8.35 -4.87
C GLY A 170 -14.86 8.14 -3.36
N ILE A 171 -13.75 7.73 -2.76
CA ILE A 171 -13.66 7.65 -1.28
C ILE A 171 -13.60 9.05 -0.69
N ASN A 172 -14.47 9.32 0.29
CA ASN A 172 -14.41 10.55 1.07
C ASN A 172 -13.07 10.64 1.80
N THR A 173 -12.25 11.64 1.45
CA THR A 173 -10.90 11.77 2.01
C THR A 173 -10.89 12.04 3.51
N GLU A 174 -11.99 12.59 4.06
CA GLU A 174 -12.14 12.84 5.49
C GLU A 174 -12.22 11.55 6.32
N GLU A 175 -12.59 10.43 5.68
CA GLU A 175 -12.62 9.11 6.32
C GLU A 175 -11.26 8.44 6.39
N ILE A 176 -10.32 8.84 5.51
CA ILE A 176 -8.97 8.28 5.42
C ILE A 176 -8.16 8.67 6.66
N THR A 177 -7.48 7.68 7.24
CA THR A 177 -6.48 7.88 8.29
C THR A 177 -5.13 7.32 7.89
N PHE A 178 -4.07 8.03 8.25
CA PHE A 178 -2.70 7.53 8.15
C PHE A 178 -2.21 7.17 9.54
N ILE A 179 -2.11 5.88 9.84
CA ILE A 179 -1.66 5.38 11.15
C ILE A 179 -0.16 5.08 11.05
N LYS A 180 0.62 5.64 11.98
CA LYS A 180 2.07 5.38 12.02
C LYS A 180 2.31 3.93 12.44
N SER A 181 3.10 3.19 11.67
CA SER A 181 3.42 1.80 11.96
C SER A 181 4.87 1.47 11.57
N TRP A 182 5.33 0.31 12.04
CA TRP A 182 6.63 -0.26 11.68
C TRP A 182 6.42 -1.48 10.79
N TRP A 183 7.11 -1.50 9.65
CA TRP A 183 7.11 -2.65 8.74
C TRP A 183 8.50 -3.27 8.65
N LYS A 184 8.55 -4.60 8.55
CA LYS A 184 9.78 -5.37 8.30
C LYS A 184 9.46 -6.62 7.48
N GLY A 185 10.34 -7.01 6.57
CA GLY A 185 10.16 -8.21 5.78
C GLY A 185 11.16 -8.37 4.63
N GLY A 186 11.58 -9.62 4.39
CA GLY A 186 12.45 -9.94 3.24
C GLY A 186 13.85 -9.33 3.32
N GLY A 187 14.32 -8.99 4.52
CA GLY A 187 15.65 -8.41 4.77
C GLY A 187 15.70 -6.88 4.82
N ASN A 188 14.56 -6.20 4.70
CA ASN A 188 14.41 -4.74 4.86
C ASN A 188 13.38 -4.38 5.94
#